data_AF-A0A4Y9ZV65-F1
#
_entry.id   AF-A0A4Y9ZV65-F1
#
_cell.length_a   1.000
_cell.length_b   1.000
_cell.length_c   1.000
_cell.angle_alpha   90.00
_cell.angle_beta   90.00
_cell.angle_gamma   90.00
#
_symmetry.space_group_name_H-M   'P 1'
#
loop_
_entity.id
_entity.type
_entity.pdbx_description
1 polymer ?
#
loop_
_entity_poly.entity_id
_entity_poly.type
_entity_poly.pdbx_seq_one_letter_code
_entity_poly.pdbx_strand_id
1 'polypeptide(L)'
;MPRLRVVAGPSMSELRPIPANSGIPYPITSDAFEGKVLVYIKGFTDKDSNILDSEYFHREDRKGITWSIQVQGRFLQPHSADDIMFGNTFDRPLKLPWGSGAALKFMKYDTFTIATD
;
A
#
# COMPACT_ATOMS: atom_id res chain seq x y z
N MET A 1 -12.23 14.49 12.67
CA MET A 1 -11.03 13.66 12.95
C MET A 1 -10.27 13.44 11.64
N PRO A 2 -8.93 13.41 11.65
CA PRO A 2 -8.16 13.04 10.46
C PRO A 2 -8.52 11.60 10.04
N ARG A 3 -8.69 11.38 8.74
CA ARG A 3 -9.00 10.07 8.16
C ARG A 3 -7.89 9.67 7.20
N LEU A 4 -7.56 8.39 7.19
CA LEU A 4 -6.60 7.85 6.24
C LEU A 4 -7.27 7.72 4.87
N ARG A 5 -6.59 8.16 3.81
CA ARG A 5 -7.02 7.96 2.43
C ARG A 5 -5.93 7.18 1.70
N VAL A 6 -6.30 6.06 1.09
CA VAL A 6 -5.38 5.27 0.27
C VAL A 6 -5.55 5.71 -1.18
N VAL A 7 -4.45 6.10 -1.81
CA VAL A 7 -4.40 6.49 -3.22
C VAL A 7 -3.29 5.73 -3.92
N ALA A 8 -3.49 5.40 -5.19
CA ALA A 8 -2.47 4.81 -6.05
C ALA A 8 -2.66 5.24 -7.50
N GLY A 9 -1.58 5.21 -8.27
CA GLY A 9 -1.55 5.60 -9.67
C GLY A 9 -0.17 5.33 -10.28
N PRO A 10 -0.04 5.41 -11.61
CA PRO A 10 1.23 5.20 -12.29
C PRO A 10 2.23 6.35 -12.07
N SER A 11 1.76 7.51 -11.63
CA SER A 11 2.57 8.71 -11.36
C SER A 11 1.97 9.53 -10.21
N MET A 12 2.76 10.43 -9.62
CA MET A 12 2.31 11.33 -8.55
C MET A 12 1.18 12.29 -8.98
N SER A 13 1.12 12.61 -10.28
CA SER A 13 0.05 13.43 -10.88
C SER A 13 -1.24 12.64 -11.13
N GLU A 14 -1.20 11.31 -11.09
CA GLU A 14 -2.31 10.44 -11.51
C GLU A 14 -2.81 9.53 -10.38
N LEU A 15 -2.70 10.00 -9.14
CA LEU A 15 -3.15 9.27 -7.97
C LEU A 15 -4.68 9.28 -7.88
N ARG A 16 -5.28 8.10 -7.73
CA ARG A 16 -6.72 7.92 -7.52
C ARG A 16 -7.00 7.17 -6.23
N PRO A 17 -8.12 7.46 -5.53
CA PRO A 17 -8.54 6.65 -4.38
C PRO A 17 -8.74 5.19 -4.79
N ILE A 18 -8.19 4.27 -3.99
CA ILE A 18 -8.34 2.82 -4.21
C ILE A 18 -9.00 2.17 -2.98
N PRO A 19 -9.72 1.04 -3.16
CA PRO A 19 -10.25 0.30 -2.04
C PRO A 19 -9.10 -0.34 -1.23
N ALA A 20 -9.23 -0.34 0.08
CA ALA A 20 -8.39 -1.12 0.99
C ALA A 20 -9.25 -2.21 1.67
N ASN A 21 -8.62 -3.30 2.08
CA ASN A 21 -9.26 -4.46 2.73
C ASN A 21 -10.32 -5.18 1.88
N SER A 22 -10.45 -4.87 0.59
CA SER A 22 -11.46 -5.49 -0.29
C SER A 22 -11.06 -6.86 -0.84
N GLY A 23 -9.76 -7.20 -0.84
CA GLY A 23 -9.23 -8.36 -1.57
C GLY A 23 -9.26 -8.22 -3.10
N ILE A 24 -9.78 -7.10 -3.63
CA ILE A 24 -9.89 -6.82 -5.06
C ILE A 24 -8.68 -5.97 -5.50
N PRO A 25 -7.77 -6.50 -6.34
CA PRO A 25 -6.62 -5.75 -6.81
C PRO A 25 -7.04 -4.55 -7.66
N TYR A 26 -6.40 -3.41 -7.43
CA TYR A 26 -6.58 -2.21 -8.23
C TYR A 26 -5.54 -2.17 -9.37
N PRO A 27 -5.96 -2.07 -10.65
CA PRO A 27 -5.02 -2.07 -11.77
C PRO A 27 -4.22 -0.77 -11.85
N ILE A 28 -2.92 -0.89 -12.15
CA ILE A 28 -2.01 0.21 -12.45
C ILE A 28 -1.48 -0.03 -13.87
N THR A 29 -1.71 0.94 -14.75
CA THR A 29 -1.31 0.85 -16.16
C THR A 29 -0.65 2.15 -16.58
N SER A 30 0.44 2.03 -17.32
CA SER A 30 1.15 3.11 -18.00
C SER A 30 1.89 2.54 -19.20
N ASP A 31 2.55 3.40 -19.97
CA ASP A 31 3.37 2.97 -21.11
C ASP A 31 4.60 2.14 -20.70
N ALA A 32 4.99 2.21 -19.42
CA ALA A 32 6.17 1.57 -18.86
C ALA A 32 5.85 0.33 -17.99
N PHE A 33 4.65 0.27 -17.38
CA PHE A 33 4.31 -0.76 -16.40
C PHE A 33 2.84 -1.19 -16.51
N GLU A 34 2.63 -2.49 -16.36
CA GLU A 34 1.30 -3.08 -16.21
C GLU A 34 1.27 -3.97 -14.97
N GLY A 35 0.34 -3.68 -14.06
CA GLY A 35 0.23 -4.43 -12.82
C GLY A 35 -1.01 -4.09 -12.02
N LYS A 36 -0.96 -4.48 -10.76
CA LYS A 36 -2.05 -4.30 -9.80
C LYS A 36 -1.52 -4.15 -8.38
N VAL A 37 -2.28 -3.45 -7.56
CA VAL A 37 -1.97 -3.21 -6.16
C VAL A 37 -3.12 -3.66 -5.25
N LEU A 38 -2.78 -4.27 -4.12
CA LEU A 38 -3.69 -4.59 -3.03
C LEU A 38 -3.19 -3.91 -1.76
N VAL A 39 -4.12 -3.36 -0.98
CA VAL A 39 -3.81 -2.68 0.27
C VAL A 39 -4.66 -3.25 1.40
N TYR A 40 -3.99 -3.67 2.46
CA TYR A 40 -4.61 -4.11 3.71
C TYR A 40 -4.13 -3.23 4.86
N ILE A 41 -5.07 -2.71 5.66
CA ILE A 41 -4.77 -1.85 6.81
C ILE A 41 -5.75 -2.18 7.93
N LYS A 42 -5.24 -2.67 9.07
CA LYS A 42 -6.08 -3.04 10.21
C LYS A 42 -6.73 -1.80 10.83
N GLY A 43 -8.04 -1.86 11.09
CA GLY A 43 -8.80 -0.73 11.63
C GLY A 43 -9.04 0.41 10.63
N PHE A 44 -8.82 0.18 9.33
CA PHE A 44 -9.17 1.14 8.30
C PHE A 44 -10.68 1.34 8.22
N THR A 45 -11.10 2.58 8.00
CA THR A 45 -12.51 2.96 7.98
C THR A 45 -12.91 3.56 6.64
N ASP A 46 -14.14 3.29 6.21
CA ASP A 46 -14.72 3.92 5.03
C ASP A 46 -15.18 5.37 5.32
N LYS A 47 -15.86 5.99 4.34
CA LYS A 47 -16.37 7.36 4.47
C LYS A 47 -17.43 7.49 5.58
N ASP A 48 -18.13 6.40 5.87
CA ASP A 48 -19.22 6.29 6.84
C ASP A 48 -18.72 5.82 8.21
N SER A 49 -17.40 5.65 8.36
CA SER A 49 -16.71 5.23 9.58
C SER A 49 -16.94 3.76 9.98
N ASN A 50 -17.37 2.93 9.03
CA ASN A 50 -17.40 1.48 9.23
C ASN A 50 -15.98 0.91 9.12
N ILE A 51 -15.61 0.04 10.05
CA ILE A 51 -14.32 -0.67 9.99
C ILE A 51 -14.39 -1.68 8.84
N LEU A 52 -13.49 -1.54 7.88
CA LEU A 52 -13.33 -2.50 6.80
C LEU A 52 -12.43 -3.63 7.31
N ASP A 53 -13.02 -4.78 7.64
CA ASP A 53 -12.27 -5.98 8.02
C ASP A 53 -11.95 -6.85 6.79
N SER A 54 -10.92 -7.68 6.89
CA SER A 54 -10.47 -8.54 5.79
C SER A 54 -9.99 -9.89 6.32
N GLU A 55 -10.35 -10.97 5.60
CA GLU A 55 -9.85 -12.34 5.83
C GLU A 55 -8.32 -12.39 5.90
N TYR A 56 -7.63 -11.46 5.21
CA TYR A 56 -6.18 -11.34 5.25
C TYR A 56 -5.61 -11.34 6.68
N PHE A 57 -6.28 -10.66 7.62
CA PHE A 57 -5.82 -10.54 9.01
C PHE A 57 -6.17 -11.75 9.89
N HIS A 58 -7.02 -12.65 9.41
CA HIS A 58 -7.47 -13.85 10.13
C HIS A 58 -6.65 -15.08 9.77
N ARG A 59 -5.87 -15.02 8.68
CA ARG A 59 -4.95 -16.08 8.29
C ARG A 59 -3.84 -16.29 9.30
N GLU A 60 -3.48 -17.54 9.55
CA GLU A 60 -2.45 -17.89 10.53
C GLU A 60 -1.08 -17.29 10.20
N ASP A 61 -0.70 -17.29 8.91
CA ASP A 61 0.56 -16.72 8.42
C ASP A 61 0.61 -15.19 8.50
N ARG A 62 -0.52 -14.53 8.84
CA ARG A 62 -0.66 -13.07 8.92
C ARG A 62 -1.02 -12.59 10.32
N LYS A 63 -1.03 -13.48 11.32
CA LYS A 63 -1.18 -13.11 12.73
C LYS A 63 -0.11 -12.08 13.13
N GLY A 64 -0.56 -10.96 13.71
CA GLY A 64 0.31 -9.86 14.12
C GLY A 64 0.62 -8.81 13.04
N ILE A 65 0.27 -9.06 11.78
CA ILE A 65 0.43 -8.07 10.70
C ILE A 65 -0.63 -6.98 10.84
N THR A 66 -0.21 -5.72 10.77
CA THR A 66 -1.09 -4.55 10.94
C THR A 66 -1.41 -3.85 9.62
N TRP A 67 -0.62 -4.10 8.57
CA TRP A 67 -0.82 -3.58 7.23
C TRP A 67 -0.04 -4.42 6.22
N SER A 68 -0.45 -4.36 4.95
CA SER A 68 0.27 -4.96 3.83
C SER A 68 -0.07 -4.22 2.55
N ILE A 69 0.96 -3.85 1.79
CA ILE A 69 0.82 -3.35 0.42
C ILE A 69 1.45 -4.41 -0.47
N GLN A 70 0.70 -4.89 -1.45
CA GLN A 70 1.14 -5.93 -2.36
C GLN A 70 1.07 -5.37 -3.78
N VAL A 71 2.19 -5.46 -4.50
CA VAL A 71 2.30 -5.01 -5.88
C VAL A 71 2.68 -6.22 -6.71
N GLN A 72 1.97 -6.44 -7.80
CA GLN A 72 2.30 -7.45 -8.80
C GLN A 72 2.21 -6.81 -10.17
N GLY A 73 3.21 -7.02 -11.02
CA GLY A 73 3.18 -6.52 -12.40
C GLY A 73 4.45 -6.83 -13.15
N ARG A 74 4.57 -6.21 -14.32
CA ARG A 74 5.72 -6.34 -15.21
C ARG A 74 6.01 -5.00 -15.88
N PHE A 75 7.28 -4.79 -16.21
CA PHE A 75 7.68 -3.69 -17.09
C PHE A 75 7.37 -4.05 -18.54
N LEU A 76 6.88 -3.07 -19.30
CA LEU A 76 6.55 -3.23 -20.72
C LEU A 76 7.77 -2.98 -21.62
N GLN A 77 8.79 -2.29 -21.08
CA GLN A 77 10.03 -1.95 -21.75
C GLN A 77 11.21 -2.19 -20.80
N PRO A 78 12.44 -2.39 -21.31
CA PRO A 78 13.63 -2.39 -20.47
C PRO A 78 13.79 -1.04 -19.77
N HIS A 79 13.87 -1.05 -18.45
CA HIS A 79 14.16 0.13 -17.62
C HIS A 79 15.39 -0.15 -16.78
N SER A 80 16.20 0.89 -16.52
CA SER A 80 17.25 0.77 -15.52
C SER A 80 16.59 0.57 -14.16
N ALA A 81 17.23 -0.22 -13.28
CA ALA A 81 16.84 -0.30 -11.88
C ALA A 81 16.89 1.08 -11.21
N ASP A 82 17.75 1.98 -11.70
CA ASP A 82 17.88 3.36 -11.20
C ASP A 82 16.65 4.23 -11.51
N ASP A 83 15.89 3.88 -12.56
CA ASP A 83 14.71 4.64 -12.99
C ASP A 83 13.42 4.16 -12.31
N ILE A 84 13.51 3.10 -11.51
CA ILE A 84 12.37 2.45 -10.87
C ILE A 84 12.24 2.95 -9.44
N MET A 85 11.26 3.82 -9.18
CA MET A 85 10.90 4.25 -7.84
C MET A 85 9.64 3.54 -7.36
N PHE A 86 9.79 2.61 -6.42
CA PHE A 86 8.68 2.04 -5.66
C PHE A 86 8.74 2.52 -4.21
N GLY A 87 7.65 3.10 -3.73
CA GLY A 87 7.59 3.58 -2.36
C GLY A 87 6.19 4.02 -1.95
N ASN A 88 6.02 4.23 -0.66
CA ASN A 88 4.81 4.77 -0.06
C ASN A 88 5.15 6.11 0.60
N THR A 89 4.46 7.17 0.17
CA THR A 89 4.59 8.51 0.76
C THR A 89 3.41 8.81 1.68
N PHE A 90 3.69 9.50 2.79
CA PHE A 90 2.66 10.06 3.67
C PHE A 90 2.63 11.58 3.50
N ASP A 91 1.52 12.11 2.96
CA ASP A 91 1.34 13.56 2.73
C ASP A 91 1.44 14.41 4.01
N ARG A 92 1.18 13.81 5.17
CA ARG A 92 1.25 14.50 6.47
C ARG A 92 1.85 13.58 7.53
N PRO A 93 2.62 14.12 8.49
CA PRO A 93 3.02 13.39 9.68
C PRO A 93 1.79 12.83 10.39
N LEU A 94 1.78 11.52 10.64
CA LEU A 94 0.71 10.87 11.41
C LEU A 94 0.81 11.30 12.88
N LYS A 95 -0.18 12.06 13.37
CA LYS A 95 -0.32 12.32 14.81
C LYS A 95 -0.90 11.08 15.48
N LEU A 96 -0.01 10.31 16.09
CA LEU A 96 -0.36 9.04 16.71
C LEU A 96 -0.95 9.23 18.11
N PRO A 97 -2.08 8.57 18.44
CA PRO A 97 -2.55 8.45 19.82
C PRO A 97 -1.47 7.81 20.70
N TRP A 98 -1.32 8.29 21.93
CA TRP A 98 -0.35 7.75 22.89
C TRP A 98 -0.61 6.24 23.07
N GLY A 99 0.40 5.40 22.78
CA GLY A 99 0.28 3.93 22.78
C GLY A 99 0.34 3.24 21.40
N SER A 100 0.25 3.98 20.29
CA SER A 100 0.33 3.42 18.92
C SER A 100 1.76 3.38 18.33
N GLY A 101 2.78 3.59 19.17
CA GLY A 101 4.18 3.84 18.76
C GLY A 101 4.94 2.65 18.14
N ALA A 102 4.40 1.43 18.19
CA ALA A 102 5.06 0.26 17.60
C ALA A 102 4.63 -0.01 16.15
N ALA A 103 3.35 0.23 15.79
CA ALA A 103 2.82 -0.20 14.49
C ALA A 103 3.37 0.60 13.29
N LEU A 104 3.84 1.84 13.51
CA LEU A 104 4.31 2.74 12.45
C LEU A 104 5.84 2.92 12.37
N LYS A 105 6.59 2.49 13.39
CA LYS A 105 8.07 2.54 13.35
C LYS A 105 8.68 1.58 12.32
N PHE A 106 7.92 0.58 11.85
CA PHE A 106 8.38 -0.43 10.89
C PHE A 106 8.14 -0.06 9.41
N MET A 107 7.53 1.08 9.10
CA MET A 107 7.36 1.56 7.71
C MET A 107 8.58 2.35 7.18
N LYS A 108 9.72 2.28 7.87
CA LYS A 108 10.92 3.06 7.57
C LYS A 108 12.05 2.16 7.08
N TYR A 109 11.84 1.50 5.94
CA TYR A 109 12.91 0.82 5.20
C TYR A 109 12.69 1.03 3.70
N ASP A 110 13.44 1.99 3.15
CA ASP A 110 13.61 2.18 1.71
C ASP A 110 14.75 1.28 1.22
N THR A 111 14.52 -0.02 1.11
CA THR A 111 15.31 -0.90 0.24
C THR A 111 14.52 -2.18 -0.02
N PHE A 112 14.15 -2.41 -1.27
CA PHE A 112 13.65 -3.71 -1.74
C PHE A 112 14.74 -4.39 -2.55
N THR A 113 15.05 -5.64 -2.24
CA THR A 113 15.86 -6.52 -3.09
C THR A 113 14.96 -7.07 -4.19
N ILE A 114 15.26 -6.73 -5.45
CA ILE A 114 14.66 -7.39 -6.60
C ILE A 114 15.37 -8.75 -6.75
N ALA A 115 14.64 -9.85 -6.60
CA ALA A 115 15.12 -11.17 -7.01
C ALA A 115 14.86 -11.30 -8.51
N THR A 116 15.93 -11.42 -9.30
CA THR A 116 15.87 -11.89 -10.69
C THR A 116 16.32 -13.35 -10.70
N ASP A 117 15.53 -14.22 -11.34
CA ASP A 117 15.92 -15.61 -11.64
C ASP A 117 17.16 -15.68 -12.54
#